data_AF-A0A416GHX2-F1
#
_entry.id   AF-A0A416GHX2-F1
#
_cell.length_a   1.000
_cell.length_b   1.000
_cell.length_c   1.000
_cell.angle_alpha   90.00
_cell.angle_beta   90.00
_cell.angle_gamma   90.00
#
_symmetry.space_group_name_H-M   'P 1'
#
loop_
_entity.id
_entity.type
_entity.pdbx_description
1 polymer ?
#
loop_
_entity_poly.entity_id
_entity_poly.type
_entity_poly.pdbx_seq_one_letter_code
_entity_poly.pdbx_strand_id
1 'polypeptide(L)'
;MKKRLMNIGKGLAVLCLLLLALPVAAQRYMYVWQGGNFTRVDRSTVGDMPFSGGGYYLQIDGVSYPVSRLDSITFTPPVLDTTGKVVVRYEGNRAEVSIPATVSGVTAQVNGAHVTLTSTNTTDELEYVLQGTSSVGSLLYYGDYKCKFYLNNLNLVSNKGAAIDIQCGKRIEMILHEGTVNSLQDAPGGVQKAALNCDGHLEFEDGGSLTVAGKTGHAIRSNEYLLIKKSTGTVTVTEAVKDGLHCGQYFQMNGGNLVVAGNKEDAVQAELTNNPLDELNGQLLVKGGTLDLMVSGNDVKGLKADKNITISGGDIRIKVTGNGSKGISTDGHLFVNENDNPTNIDIEATGGPYTDPTTQEVKKCMGMKIDFNMTVEAGKIKVVNTGKDSSGIKVAGTYTNKGGQVDASIEAGVMK
;
A
#
# COMPACT_ATOMS: atom_id res chain seq x y z
N MET A 1 -68.26 -46.28 10.65
CA MET A 1 -68.38 -45.32 11.78
C MET A 1 -67.17 -44.39 11.77
N LYS A 2 -67.40 -43.09 11.97
CA LYS A 2 -66.46 -41.96 11.81
C LYS A 2 -65.35 -41.91 12.88
N LYS A 3 -64.29 -41.15 12.54
CA LYS A 3 -63.22 -40.49 13.37
C LYS A 3 -61.85 -41.20 13.30
N ARG A 4 -60.69 -40.53 13.23
CA ARG A 4 -60.23 -39.15 12.98
C ARG A 4 -58.69 -39.21 13.06
N LEU A 5 -58.01 -38.34 12.30
CA LEU A 5 -56.68 -37.73 12.52
C LEU A 5 -55.45 -38.64 12.69
N MET A 6 -54.51 -38.64 11.73
CA MET A 6 -53.44 -37.63 11.50
C MET A 6 -52.19 -37.95 12.33
N ASN A 7 -51.13 -38.40 11.66
CA ASN A 7 -49.79 -37.95 12.01
C ASN A 7 -48.88 -37.91 10.78
N ILE A 8 -48.40 -36.71 10.52
CA ILE A 8 -47.56 -36.27 9.41
C ILE A 8 -46.10 -36.46 9.81
N GLY A 9 -45.27 -36.81 8.84
CA GLY A 9 -43.88 -36.33 8.79
C GLY A 9 -42.81 -37.29 9.29
N LYS A 10 -42.14 -37.96 8.35
CA LYS A 10 -40.72 -38.27 8.45
C LYS A 10 -40.04 -37.87 7.15
N GLY A 11 -39.79 -36.56 7.02
CA GLY A 11 -38.87 -36.02 6.03
C GLY A 11 -37.45 -36.39 6.45
N LEU A 12 -36.77 -37.11 5.56
CA LEU A 12 -35.39 -37.53 5.69
C LEU A 12 -34.49 -36.29 5.49
N ALA A 13 -34.07 -35.65 6.57
CA ALA A 13 -33.09 -34.57 6.52
C ALA A 13 -31.69 -35.16 6.37
N VAL A 14 -31.15 -35.12 5.17
CA VAL A 14 -29.73 -35.38 4.89
C VAL A 14 -28.94 -34.21 5.44
N LEU A 15 -28.29 -34.44 6.59
CA LEU A 15 -27.34 -33.50 7.18
C LEU A 15 -26.02 -33.61 6.40
N CYS A 16 -25.87 -32.80 5.35
CA CYS A 16 -24.58 -32.57 4.72
C CYS A 16 -23.66 -31.86 5.74
N LEU A 17 -22.78 -32.61 6.38
CA LEU A 17 -21.58 -32.04 7.01
C LEU A 17 -20.75 -31.38 5.91
N LEU A 18 -20.88 -30.05 5.77
CA LEU A 18 -19.83 -29.25 5.17
C LEU A 18 -18.61 -29.35 6.09
N LEU A 19 -17.66 -30.22 5.74
CA LEU A 19 -16.27 -30.04 6.15
C LEU A 19 -15.80 -28.73 5.49
N LEU A 20 -15.93 -27.64 6.24
CA LEU A 20 -15.14 -26.43 6.03
C LEU A 20 -13.67 -26.84 6.19
N ALA A 21 -13.01 -27.18 5.08
CA ALA A 21 -11.57 -27.10 4.98
C ALA A 21 -11.22 -25.62 5.11
N LEU A 22 -11.02 -25.15 6.33
CA LEU A 22 -10.33 -23.90 6.57
C LEU A 22 -8.98 -24.05 5.87
N PRO A 23 -8.62 -23.19 4.90
CA PRO A 23 -7.24 -23.12 4.48
C PRO A 23 -6.47 -22.70 5.73
N VAL A 24 -5.76 -23.65 6.34
CA VAL A 24 -4.62 -23.30 7.19
C VAL A 24 -3.72 -22.54 6.23
N ALA A 25 -3.72 -21.21 6.31
CA ALA A 25 -2.79 -20.40 5.55
C ALA A 25 -1.41 -20.96 5.90
N ALA A 26 -0.77 -21.63 4.94
CA ALA A 26 0.54 -22.20 5.16
C ALA A 26 1.44 -21.05 5.61
N GLN A 27 1.94 -21.16 6.83
CA GLN A 27 2.69 -20.09 7.47
C GLN A 27 3.92 -19.78 6.61
N ARG A 28 3.94 -18.62 5.95
CA ARG A 28 4.94 -18.25 4.94
C ARG A 28 6.32 -17.99 5.53
N TYR A 29 6.36 -17.51 6.77
CA TYR A 29 7.59 -17.04 7.40
C TYR A 29 7.97 -17.86 8.63
N MET A 30 9.28 -17.84 8.90
CA MET A 30 9.91 -18.26 10.14
C MET A 30 10.50 -17.02 10.81
N TYR A 31 10.49 -16.97 12.14
CA TYR A 31 10.98 -15.84 12.93
C TYR A 31 12.16 -16.29 13.78
N VAL A 32 13.32 -15.69 13.53
CA VAL A 32 14.58 -15.98 14.22
C VAL A 32 14.79 -14.92 15.30
N TRP A 33 14.68 -15.31 16.56
CA TRP A 33 14.69 -14.38 17.70
C TRP A 33 16.09 -14.18 18.28
N GLN A 34 16.48 -12.92 18.53
CA GLN A 34 17.74 -12.53 19.15
C GLN A 34 17.57 -11.31 20.07
N GLY A 35 17.81 -11.49 21.37
CA GLY A 35 17.69 -10.43 22.36
C GLY A 35 16.30 -9.78 22.40
N GLY A 36 15.23 -10.58 22.25
CA GLY A 36 13.83 -10.11 22.22
C GLY A 36 13.37 -9.48 20.91
N ASN A 37 14.26 -9.28 19.93
CA ASN A 37 13.91 -8.89 18.56
C ASN A 37 13.83 -10.12 17.66
N PHE A 38 13.24 -9.99 16.47
CA PHE A 38 13.17 -11.08 15.50
C PHE A 38 13.60 -10.65 14.09
N THR A 39 14.13 -11.60 13.33
CA THR A 39 14.29 -11.51 11.88
C THR A 39 13.25 -12.42 11.21
N ARG A 40 12.50 -11.87 10.25
CA ARG A 40 11.58 -12.65 9.41
C ARG A 40 12.33 -13.30 8.25
N VAL A 41 12.14 -14.59 8.03
CA VAL A 41 12.76 -15.37 6.94
C VAL A 41 11.67 -16.09 6.13
N ASP A 42 11.67 -15.95 4.80
CA ASP A 42 10.71 -16.65 3.92
C ASP A 42 11.03 -18.15 3.90
N ARG A 43 10.06 -18.98 4.28
CA ARG A 43 10.29 -20.43 4.38
C ARG A 43 10.52 -21.09 3.02
N SER A 44 10.15 -20.44 1.91
CA SER A 44 10.43 -20.95 0.57
C SER A 44 11.92 -20.88 0.20
N THR A 45 12.70 -20.02 0.87
CA THR A 45 14.14 -19.89 0.66
C THR A 45 14.96 -20.70 1.68
N VAL A 46 14.34 -21.10 2.80
CA VAL A 46 15.01 -21.88 3.85
C VAL A 46 15.24 -23.32 3.38
N GLY A 47 16.50 -23.63 3.08
CA GLY A 47 17.01 -25.00 2.91
C GLY A 47 17.47 -25.63 4.22
N ASP A 48 18.54 -26.42 4.18
CA ASP A 48 19.18 -26.93 5.38
C ASP A 48 19.68 -25.78 6.27
N MET A 49 19.56 -25.94 7.59
CA MET A 49 20.07 -24.98 8.58
C MET A 49 21.28 -25.57 9.31
N PRO A 50 22.45 -25.78 8.64
CA PRO A 50 23.60 -26.40 9.27
C PRO A 50 24.22 -25.47 10.31
N PHE A 51 24.79 -26.08 11.34
CA PHE A 51 25.75 -25.37 12.19
C PHE A 51 27.07 -25.18 11.45
N SER A 52 27.72 -24.04 11.67
CA SER A 52 29.04 -23.73 11.13
C SER A 52 29.97 -23.14 12.20
N GLY A 53 31.24 -22.93 11.83
CA GLY A 53 32.25 -22.41 12.74
C GLY A 53 32.41 -23.27 14.00
N GLY A 54 32.31 -24.60 13.90
CA GLY A 54 32.38 -25.49 15.06
C GLY A 54 31.16 -25.45 15.99
N GLY A 55 30.02 -24.95 15.52
CA GLY A 55 28.77 -24.87 16.31
C GLY A 55 28.43 -23.48 16.83
N TYR A 56 29.29 -22.48 16.63
CA TYR A 56 29.03 -21.11 17.08
C TYR A 56 27.96 -20.38 16.25
N TYR A 57 27.68 -20.85 15.03
CA TYR A 57 26.72 -20.22 14.14
C TYR A 57 25.70 -21.23 13.62
N LEU A 58 24.44 -20.80 13.51
CA LEU A 58 23.39 -21.47 12.74
C LEU A 58 23.23 -20.74 11.41
N GLN A 59 23.34 -21.44 10.29
CA GLN A 59 23.10 -20.86 8.97
C GLN A 59 21.61 -20.93 8.62
N ILE A 60 21.01 -19.82 8.21
CA ILE A 60 19.62 -19.79 7.72
C ILE A 60 19.57 -18.83 6.54
N ASP A 61 19.13 -19.31 5.37
CA ASP A 61 19.01 -18.51 4.14
C ASP A 61 20.29 -17.70 3.81
N GLY A 62 21.45 -18.34 3.96
CA GLY A 62 22.76 -17.70 3.74
C GLY A 62 23.22 -16.72 4.83
N VAL A 63 22.43 -16.51 5.89
CA VAL A 63 22.76 -15.65 7.02
C VAL A 63 23.30 -16.49 8.19
N SER A 64 24.43 -16.04 8.75
CA SER A 64 25.06 -16.64 9.93
C SER A 64 24.50 -16.03 11.22
N TYR A 65 23.74 -16.80 11.99
CA TYR A 65 23.22 -16.38 13.30
C TYR A 65 24.12 -16.91 14.41
N PRO A 66 24.76 -16.06 15.24
CA PRO A 66 25.48 -16.52 16.41
C PRO A 66 24.54 -17.28 17.36
N VAL A 67 24.84 -18.54 17.62
CA VAL A 67 23.99 -19.41 18.46
C VAL A 67 23.86 -18.84 19.87
N SER A 68 24.91 -18.19 20.37
CA SER A 68 24.91 -17.53 21.68
C SER A 68 23.94 -16.35 21.80
N ARG A 69 23.39 -15.87 20.69
CA ARG A 69 22.40 -14.77 20.64
C ARG A 69 21.01 -15.24 20.23
N LEU A 70 20.83 -16.51 19.87
CA LEU A 70 19.53 -17.05 19.48
C LEU A 70 18.70 -17.33 20.73
N ASP A 71 17.52 -16.70 20.81
CA ASP A 71 16.57 -16.96 21.89
C ASP A 71 15.67 -18.15 21.50
N SER A 72 15.06 -18.07 20.31
CA SER A 72 14.17 -19.10 19.77
C SER A 72 13.98 -18.95 18.27
N ILE A 73 13.41 -19.98 17.64
CA ILE A 73 12.88 -19.91 16.28
C ILE A 73 11.39 -20.23 16.39
N THR A 74 10.53 -19.30 15.99
CA THR A 74 9.08 -19.50 15.99
C THR A 74 8.55 -19.49 14.57
N PHE A 75 7.37 -20.07 14.41
CA PHE A 75 6.65 -20.02 13.15
C PHE A 75 5.45 -19.08 13.25
N THR A 76 4.90 -18.85 14.45
CA THR A 76 3.84 -17.88 14.68
C THR A 76 4.35 -16.43 14.63
N PRO A 77 3.61 -15.51 13.97
CA PRO A 77 3.86 -14.08 14.07
C PRO A 77 3.99 -13.60 15.52
N PRO A 78 4.83 -12.59 15.77
CA PRO A 78 4.98 -11.98 17.08
C PRO A 78 3.65 -11.33 17.53
N VAL A 79 3.33 -11.45 18.82
CA VAL A 79 2.25 -10.65 19.41
C VAL A 79 2.78 -9.24 19.64
N LEU A 80 1.99 -8.22 19.28
CA LEU A 80 2.34 -6.84 19.53
C LEU A 80 2.34 -6.55 21.04
N ASP A 81 3.49 -6.14 21.59
CA ASP A 81 3.54 -5.56 22.93
C ASP A 81 2.89 -4.18 22.92
N THR A 82 1.88 -3.99 23.77
CA THR A 82 1.15 -2.72 23.92
C THR A 82 1.59 -1.91 25.14
N THR A 83 2.58 -2.40 25.90
CA THR A 83 3.09 -1.72 27.09
C THR A 83 3.62 -0.34 26.73
N GLY A 84 3.19 0.69 27.48
CA GLY A 84 3.62 2.07 27.24
C GLY A 84 3.00 2.75 26.01
N LYS A 85 2.09 2.09 25.29
CA LYS A 85 1.42 2.62 24.09
C LYS A 85 0.00 3.07 24.39
N VAL A 86 -0.48 4.10 23.70
CA VAL A 86 -1.90 4.47 23.74
C VAL A 86 -2.68 3.47 22.90
N VAL A 87 -3.71 2.84 23.46
CA VAL A 87 -4.46 1.78 22.78
C VAL A 87 -5.88 2.21 22.52
N VAL A 88 -6.32 2.15 21.27
CA VAL A 88 -7.71 2.30 20.85
C VAL A 88 -8.26 0.94 20.42
N ARG A 89 -9.30 0.45 21.11
CA ARG A 89 -9.97 -0.81 20.80
C ARG A 89 -11.39 -0.53 20.31
N TYR A 90 -11.72 -1.02 19.11
CA TYR A 90 -13.05 -0.91 18.52
C TYR A 90 -13.83 -2.23 18.67
N GLU A 91 -15.09 -2.15 19.10
CA GLU A 91 -15.97 -3.30 19.29
C GLU A 91 -17.40 -3.00 18.81
N GLY A 92 -17.65 -3.20 17.52
CA GLY A 92 -18.93 -2.85 16.92
C GLY A 92 -19.15 -1.34 16.96
N ASN A 93 -20.17 -0.87 17.67
CA ASN A 93 -20.54 0.56 17.70
C ASN A 93 -19.91 1.34 18.87
N ARG A 94 -18.93 0.76 19.57
CA ARG A 94 -18.17 1.42 20.64
C ARG A 94 -16.67 1.38 20.38
N ALA A 95 -15.95 2.28 21.03
CA ALA A 95 -14.50 2.22 21.18
C ALA A 95 -14.11 2.45 22.64
N GLU A 96 -12.97 1.90 23.03
CA GLU A 96 -12.32 2.15 24.31
C GLU A 96 -10.90 2.67 24.07
N VAL A 97 -10.48 3.64 24.87
CA VAL A 97 -9.14 4.21 24.80
C VAL A 97 -8.42 4.03 26.13
N SER A 98 -7.23 3.42 26.09
CA SER A 98 -6.33 3.29 27.22
C SER A 98 -5.09 4.15 26.99
N ILE A 99 -4.83 5.08 27.92
CA ILE A 99 -3.64 5.94 27.92
C ILE A 99 -2.82 5.55 29.14
N PRO A 100 -1.63 4.93 28.98
CA PRO A 100 -0.77 4.60 30.10
C PRO A 100 -0.34 5.83 30.88
N ALA A 101 -0.15 5.70 32.20
CA ALA A 101 0.32 6.81 33.05
C ALA A 101 1.70 7.36 32.65
N THR A 102 2.49 6.58 31.92
CA THR A 102 3.78 6.98 31.35
C THR A 102 3.65 7.87 30.11
N VAL A 103 2.46 7.96 29.51
CA VAL A 103 2.19 8.82 28.35
C VAL A 103 1.56 10.12 28.82
N SER A 104 2.32 11.21 28.72
CA SER A 104 1.84 12.56 29.03
C SER A 104 1.40 13.33 27.78
N GLY A 105 0.46 14.26 27.95
CA GLY A 105 0.07 15.19 26.88
C GLY A 105 -0.91 14.62 25.84
N VAL A 106 -1.41 13.40 26.04
CA VAL A 106 -2.45 12.79 25.19
C VAL A 106 -3.78 12.82 25.90
N THR A 107 -4.82 13.26 25.19
CA THR A 107 -6.22 13.18 25.64
C THR A 107 -7.07 12.46 24.59
N ALA A 108 -8.18 11.89 25.04
CA ALA A 108 -9.11 11.16 24.18
C ALA A 108 -10.54 11.64 24.39
N GLN A 109 -11.30 11.76 23.30
CA GLN A 109 -12.74 11.91 23.30
C GLN A 109 -13.34 10.73 22.55
N VAL A 110 -14.33 10.07 23.16
CA VAL A 110 -14.98 8.88 22.59
C VAL A 110 -16.47 9.16 22.47
N ASN A 111 -17.00 9.05 21.25
CA ASN A 111 -18.43 9.13 20.96
C ASN A 111 -18.85 7.90 20.16
N GLY A 112 -19.37 6.88 20.85
CA GLY A 112 -19.60 5.58 20.24
C GLY A 112 -18.28 4.97 19.74
N ALA A 113 -18.22 4.63 18.46
CA ALA A 113 -17.00 4.17 17.79
C ALA A 113 -16.21 5.29 17.10
N HIS A 114 -16.50 6.57 17.36
CA HIS A 114 -15.70 7.68 16.85
C HIS A 114 -14.76 8.17 17.95
N VAL A 115 -13.46 8.08 17.70
CA VAL A 115 -12.42 8.47 18.63
C VAL A 115 -11.69 9.69 18.10
N THR A 116 -11.55 10.72 18.94
CA THR A 116 -10.62 11.82 18.71
C THR A 116 -9.48 11.70 19.71
N LEU A 117 -8.25 11.66 19.22
CA LEU A 117 -7.04 11.75 20.03
C LEU A 117 -6.39 13.12 19.80
N THR A 118 -5.96 13.76 20.88
CA THR A 118 -5.22 15.03 20.80
C THR A 118 -3.95 14.90 21.61
N SER A 119 -2.81 15.08 20.95
CA SER A 119 -1.48 15.06 21.54
C SER A 119 -0.87 16.45 21.52
N THR A 120 -0.53 16.98 22.69
CA THR A 120 0.26 18.22 22.83
C THR A 120 1.76 17.95 22.96
N ASN A 121 2.16 16.68 22.86
CA ASN A 121 3.56 16.28 22.93
C ASN A 121 4.34 16.81 21.71
N THR A 122 5.52 17.36 21.98
CA THR A 122 6.44 17.94 20.99
C THR A 122 7.87 17.39 21.08
N THR A 123 8.08 16.35 21.89
CA THR A 123 9.42 15.83 22.22
C THR A 123 9.56 14.35 21.92
N ASP A 124 8.58 13.55 22.33
CA ASP A 124 8.70 12.10 22.28
C ASP A 124 7.94 11.52 21.11
N GLU A 125 8.50 10.49 20.50
CA GLU A 125 7.83 9.80 19.41
C GLU A 125 6.83 8.78 19.96
N LEU A 126 5.64 9.26 20.31
CA LEU A 126 4.61 8.46 20.94
C LEU A 126 4.07 7.35 20.02
N GLU A 127 3.62 6.26 20.64
CA GLU A 127 3.13 5.08 19.94
C GLU A 127 1.66 4.82 20.27
N TYR A 128 0.89 4.55 19.23
CA TYR A 128 -0.55 4.31 19.27
C TYR A 128 -0.86 2.93 18.66
N VAL A 129 -1.71 2.15 19.30
CA VAL A 129 -2.18 0.86 18.79
C VAL A 129 -3.66 0.97 18.47
N LEU A 130 -4.02 0.73 17.22
CA LEU A 130 -5.39 0.69 16.75
C LEU A 130 -5.77 -0.76 16.46
N GLN A 131 -6.85 -1.24 17.07
CA GLN A 131 -7.25 -2.64 16.95
C GLN A 131 -8.76 -2.83 17.08
N GLY A 132 -9.25 -3.98 16.60
CA GLY A 132 -10.66 -4.35 16.69
C GLY A 132 -11.44 -3.95 15.46
N THR A 133 -12.78 -3.97 15.55
CA THR A 133 -13.65 -3.83 14.37
C THR A 133 -14.83 -2.92 14.66
N SER A 134 -15.14 -2.03 13.71
CA SER A 134 -16.35 -1.21 13.73
C SER A 134 -16.88 -0.97 12.32
N SER A 135 -18.20 -1.05 12.15
CA SER A 135 -18.89 -0.67 10.92
C SER A 135 -19.32 0.80 10.86
N VAL A 136 -19.05 1.56 11.93
CA VAL A 136 -19.40 2.98 12.11
C VAL A 136 -18.30 3.71 12.88
N GLY A 137 -17.05 3.31 12.67
CA GLY A 137 -15.92 3.73 13.48
C GLY A 137 -14.97 4.65 12.72
N SER A 138 -14.35 5.56 13.46
CA SER A 138 -13.30 6.42 12.91
C SER A 138 -12.28 6.81 13.97
N LEU A 139 -11.10 7.21 13.51
CA LEU A 139 -10.11 7.93 14.29
C LEU A 139 -9.86 9.31 13.68
N LEU A 140 -9.88 10.35 14.51
CA LEU A 140 -9.31 11.66 14.22
C LEU A 140 -8.17 11.91 15.19
N TYR A 141 -6.98 12.19 14.69
CA TYR A 141 -5.81 12.48 15.50
C TYR A 141 -5.33 13.91 15.23
N TYR A 142 -5.09 14.67 16.30
CA TYR A 142 -4.38 15.95 16.26
C TYR A 142 -3.04 15.81 16.97
N GLY A 143 -1.96 16.28 16.34
CA GLY A 143 -0.66 16.35 16.99
C GLY A 143 0.36 17.20 16.22
N ASP A 144 1.38 17.65 16.92
CA ASP A 144 2.41 18.56 16.38
C ASP A 144 3.80 17.91 16.29
N TYR A 145 3.90 16.61 16.56
CA TYR A 145 5.14 15.85 16.56
C TYR A 145 4.99 14.50 15.86
N LYS A 146 6.12 13.96 15.41
CA LYS A 146 6.17 12.62 14.81
C LYS A 146 5.69 11.56 15.79
N CYS A 147 5.03 10.53 15.27
CA CYS A 147 4.51 9.42 16.07
C CYS A 147 4.31 8.17 15.23
N LYS A 148 3.95 7.06 15.91
CA LYS A 148 3.72 5.76 15.29
C LYS A 148 2.33 5.23 15.56
N PHE A 149 1.70 4.65 14.54
CA PHE A 149 0.43 3.94 14.63
C PHE A 149 0.60 2.49 14.22
N TYR A 150 0.36 1.57 15.14
CA TYR A 150 0.27 0.14 14.87
C TYR A 150 -1.16 -0.21 14.49
N LEU A 151 -1.35 -0.78 13.30
CA LEU A 151 -2.59 -1.43 12.92
C LEU A 151 -2.51 -2.91 13.31
N ASN A 152 -3.34 -3.31 14.27
CA ASN A 152 -3.33 -4.64 14.86
C ASN A 152 -4.70 -5.30 14.73
N ASN A 153 -4.97 -5.90 13.58
CA ASN A 153 -6.28 -6.48 13.22
C ASN A 153 -7.41 -5.43 13.32
N LEU A 154 -7.14 -4.24 12.77
CA LEU A 154 -8.08 -3.13 12.72
C LEU A 154 -8.97 -3.22 11.48
N ASN A 155 -10.28 -3.23 11.66
CA ASN A 155 -11.25 -3.13 10.55
C ASN A 155 -12.24 -1.99 10.81
N LEU A 156 -12.08 -0.87 10.12
CA LEU A 156 -12.94 0.31 10.28
C LEU A 156 -13.69 0.63 8.99
N VAL A 157 -15.01 0.68 9.11
CA VAL A 157 -15.87 1.41 8.17
C VAL A 157 -16.38 2.63 8.90
N SER A 158 -16.10 3.81 8.36
CA SER A 158 -16.67 5.06 8.84
C SER A 158 -17.99 5.34 8.15
N ASN A 159 -18.98 5.80 8.91
CA ASN A 159 -20.23 6.34 8.38
C ASN A 159 -20.22 7.88 8.29
N LYS A 160 -19.13 8.53 8.70
CA LYS A 160 -18.92 9.99 8.54
C LYS A 160 -17.42 10.33 8.45
N GLY A 161 -17.02 11.03 7.40
CA GLY A 161 -15.61 11.38 7.20
C GLY A 161 -14.71 10.17 6.94
N ALA A 162 -13.41 10.35 7.14
CA ALA A 162 -12.39 9.32 6.95
C ALA A 162 -12.51 8.17 7.96
N ALA A 163 -11.89 7.03 7.65
CA ALA A 163 -11.69 5.96 8.64
C ALA A 163 -10.59 6.36 9.64
N ILE A 164 -9.50 6.92 9.12
CA ILE A 164 -8.41 7.50 9.91
C ILE A 164 -8.04 8.86 9.30
N ASP A 165 -8.10 9.90 10.09
CA ASP A 165 -7.67 11.26 9.72
C ASP A 165 -6.60 11.76 10.70
N ILE A 166 -5.40 12.01 10.19
CA ILE A 166 -4.23 12.40 10.95
C ILE A 166 -3.87 13.85 10.61
N GLN A 167 -4.29 14.74 11.48
CA GLN A 167 -4.04 16.18 11.46
C GLN A 167 -2.70 16.47 12.14
N CYS A 168 -1.62 16.04 11.50
CA CYS A 168 -0.25 16.23 11.95
C CYS A 168 0.68 16.43 10.76
N GLY A 169 1.31 17.61 10.65
CA GLY A 169 2.26 17.95 9.59
C GLY A 169 3.69 17.43 9.83
N LYS A 170 3.84 16.28 10.51
CA LYS A 170 5.13 15.63 10.80
C LYS A 170 5.15 14.21 10.27
N ARG A 171 6.28 13.52 10.40
CA ARG A 171 6.41 12.11 10.01
C ARG A 171 5.50 11.23 10.84
N ILE A 172 4.68 10.43 10.17
CA ILE A 172 3.79 9.43 10.75
C ILE A 172 4.20 8.05 10.25
N GLU A 173 4.57 7.19 11.18
CA GLU A 173 4.89 5.79 10.89
C GLU A 173 3.64 4.92 11.08
N MET A 174 3.10 4.40 9.98
CA MET A 174 1.99 3.46 9.96
C MET A 174 2.52 2.01 9.88
N ILE A 175 2.53 1.35 11.02
CA ILE A 175 3.08 0.00 11.21
C ILE A 175 1.97 -1.01 10.99
N LEU A 176 2.06 -1.77 9.90
CA LEU A 176 1.17 -2.90 9.63
C LEU A 176 1.71 -4.08 10.43
N HIS A 177 1.25 -4.27 11.67
CA HIS A 177 1.86 -5.26 12.57
C HIS A 177 1.90 -6.64 11.92
N GLU A 178 3.05 -7.30 12.00
CA GLU A 178 3.29 -8.61 11.39
C GLU A 178 2.16 -9.63 11.67
N GLY A 179 1.74 -10.34 10.62
CA GLY A 179 0.68 -11.34 10.71
C GLY A 179 -0.75 -10.79 10.87
N THR A 180 -0.96 -9.47 10.81
CA THR A 180 -2.30 -8.88 10.95
C THR A 180 -2.94 -8.53 9.61
N VAL A 181 -4.28 -8.52 9.61
CA VAL A 181 -5.09 -8.07 8.46
C VAL A 181 -5.92 -6.89 8.88
N ASN A 182 -5.74 -5.77 8.19
CA ASN A 182 -6.39 -4.52 8.52
C ASN A 182 -7.23 -4.03 7.33
N SER A 183 -8.32 -3.32 7.61
CA SER A 183 -9.15 -2.68 6.59
C SER A 183 -9.66 -1.32 7.01
N LEU A 184 -9.72 -0.39 6.05
CA LEU A 184 -10.20 0.98 6.24
C LEU A 184 -11.16 1.37 5.10
N GLN A 185 -12.31 1.93 5.43
CA GLN A 185 -13.26 2.50 4.48
C GLN A 185 -13.84 3.79 5.06
N ASP A 186 -13.86 4.87 4.27
CA ASP A 186 -14.55 6.11 4.65
C ASP A 186 -16.03 6.13 4.26
N ALA A 187 -16.70 7.19 4.69
CA ALA A 187 -18.08 7.43 4.34
C ALA A 187 -18.21 7.85 2.86
N PRO A 188 -19.20 7.38 2.09
CA PRO A 188 -19.49 7.93 0.77
C PRO A 188 -20.09 9.33 0.84
N GLY A 189 -19.87 10.15 -0.20
CA GLY A 189 -20.53 11.45 -0.36
C GLY A 189 -20.15 12.52 0.67
N GLY A 190 -19.02 12.34 1.37
CA GLY A 190 -18.50 13.30 2.33
C GLY A 190 -17.62 14.37 1.67
N VAL A 191 -16.76 14.99 2.48
CA VAL A 191 -15.76 15.99 2.03
C VAL A 191 -14.33 15.64 2.42
N GLN A 192 -14.13 14.50 3.10
CA GLN A 192 -12.81 14.03 3.46
C GLN A 192 -11.98 13.75 2.22
N LYS A 193 -10.67 13.99 2.33
CA LYS A 193 -9.76 13.84 1.21
C LYS A 193 -9.43 12.38 0.92
N ALA A 194 -9.46 11.51 1.93
CA ALA A 194 -9.17 10.09 1.78
C ALA A 194 -9.76 9.23 2.90
N ALA A 195 -9.72 7.91 2.75
CA ALA A 195 -10.06 6.97 3.83
C ALA A 195 -8.99 6.87 4.90
N LEU A 196 -7.72 6.92 4.48
CA LEU A 196 -6.58 7.21 5.34
C LEU A 196 -5.98 8.55 4.89
N ASN A 197 -6.20 9.61 5.66
CA ASN A 197 -5.63 10.94 5.40
C ASN A 197 -4.52 11.25 6.42
N CYS A 198 -3.41 11.79 5.92
CA CYS A 198 -2.31 12.33 6.72
C CYS A 198 -1.88 13.69 6.17
N ASP A 199 -1.86 14.71 7.02
CA ASP A 199 -1.48 16.07 6.63
C ASP A 199 0.05 16.32 6.61
N GLY A 200 0.83 15.36 7.10
CA GLY A 200 2.29 15.34 6.99
C GLY A 200 2.76 14.12 6.21
N HIS A 201 4.00 13.69 6.46
CA HIS A 201 4.57 12.52 5.80
C HIS A 201 4.01 11.20 6.32
N LEU A 202 3.70 10.26 5.43
CA LEU A 202 3.16 8.94 5.77
C LEU A 202 4.12 7.83 5.35
N GLU A 203 4.54 7.00 6.30
CA GLU A 203 5.43 5.87 6.03
C GLU A 203 4.79 4.55 6.44
N PHE A 204 4.72 3.57 5.55
CA PHE A 204 4.29 2.21 5.88
C PHE A 204 5.49 1.33 6.21
N GLU A 205 5.35 0.44 7.19
CA GLU A 205 6.34 -0.59 7.50
C GLU A 205 5.72 -1.85 8.14
N ASP A 206 6.58 -2.85 8.38
CA ASP A 206 6.26 -4.16 8.97
C ASP A 206 5.34 -5.04 8.10
N GLY A 207 5.20 -6.33 8.43
CA GLY A 207 4.71 -7.35 7.51
C GLY A 207 3.22 -7.58 7.37
N GLY A 208 2.38 -6.84 8.10
CA GLY A 208 0.93 -6.96 8.04
C GLY A 208 0.33 -6.53 6.70
N SER A 209 -0.98 -6.71 6.57
CA SER A 209 -1.73 -6.28 5.39
C SER A 209 -2.72 -5.16 5.73
N LEU A 210 -2.95 -4.26 4.76
CA LEU A 210 -3.92 -3.19 4.84
C LEU A 210 -4.72 -3.12 3.54
N THR A 211 -6.05 -3.22 3.64
CA THR A 211 -6.99 -3.01 2.52
C THR A 211 -7.74 -1.69 2.71
N VAL A 212 -7.78 -0.83 1.69
CA VAL A 212 -8.37 0.51 1.79
C VAL A 212 -9.38 0.78 0.67
N ALA A 213 -10.52 1.38 1.03
CA ALA A 213 -11.55 1.84 0.11
C ALA A 213 -11.93 3.31 0.37
N GLY A 214 -11.58 4.19 -0.59
CA GLY A 214 -11.94 5.62 -0.60
C GLY A 214 -13.24 5.88 -1.35
N LYS A 215 -14.36 5.94 -0.63
CA LYS A 215 -15.72 6.19 -1.10
C LYS A 215 -16.04 7.67 -1.36
N THR A 216 -15.18 8.60 -0.95
CA THR A 216 -15.36 10.05 -1.21
C THR A 216 -14.20 10.67 -1.98
N GLY A 217 -12.97 10.37 -1.58
CA GLY A 217 -11.77 10.94 -2.18
C GLY A 217 -10.79 9.86 -2.61
N HIS A 218 -9.53 10.04 -2.26
CA HIS A 218 -8.48 9.06 -2.47
C HIS A 218 -8.66 7.86 -1.51
N ALA A 219 -8.05 6.71 -1.78
CA ALA A 219 -8.01 5.67 -0.75
C ALA A 219 -7.03 6.06 0.36
N ILE A 220 -5.80 6.42 -0.01
CA ILE A 220 -4.73 6.84 0.89
C ILE A 220 -4.18 8.18 0.40
N ARG A 221 -4.02 9.13 1.32
CA ARG A 221 -3.43 10.43 1.02
C ARG A 221 -2.39 10.83 2.07
N SER A 222 -1.24 11.28 1.60
CA SER A 222 -0.33 12.16 2.35
C SER A 222 -0.30 13.53 1.69
N ASN A 223 -0.36 14.60 2.49
CA ASN A 223 -0.16 15.96 2.00
C ASN A 223 1.30 16.25 1.63
N GLU A 224 2.25 15.48 2.16
CA GLU A 224 3.67 15.55 1.83
C GLU A 224 4.09 14.24 1.15
N TYR A 225 5.18 13.60 1.58
CA TYR A 225 5.62 12.34 0.99
C TYR A 225 4.89 11.11 1.54
N LEU A 226 4.76 10.10 0.68
CA LEU A 226 4.33 8.75 1.05
C LEU A 226 5.46 7.78 0.76
N LEU A 227 5.90 7.05 1.80
CA LEU A 227 6.95 6.05 1.72
C LEU A 227 6.40 4.65 2.04
N ILE A 228 6.60 3.69 1.15
CA ILE A 228 6.43 2.26 1.44
C ILE A 228 7.83 1.68 1.73
N LYS A 229 8.11 1.32 2.99
CA LYS A 229 9.43 0.80 3.38
C LYS A 229 9.64 -0.63 2.88
N LYS A 230 10.90 -1.07 2.92
CA LYS A 230 11.28 -2.42 2.46
C LYS A 230 10.58 -3.53 3.25
N SER A 231 10.31 -3.31 4.54
CA SER A 231 9.69 -4.28 5.44
C SER A 231 8.17 -4.40 5.27
N THR A 232 7.53 -3.43 4.61
CA THR A 232 6.06 -3.38 4.47
C THR A 232 5.53 -4.68 3.87
N GLY A 233 4.43 -5.19 4.42
CA GLY A 233 3.69 -6.31 3.88
C GLY A 233 2.90 -5.91 2.64
N THR A 234 1.58 -6.02 2.70
CA THR A 234 0.71 -5.71 1.54
C THR A 234 -0.18 -4.51 1.81
N VAL A 235 -0.17 -3.53 0.90
CA VAL A 235 -1.16 -2.45 0.85
C VAL A 235 -2.02 -2.67 -0.38
N THR A 236 -3.33 -2.79 -0.18
CA THR A 236 -4.31 -3.03 -1.24
C THR A 236 -5.32 -1.89 -1.27
N VAL A 237 -5.49 -1.25 -2.42
CA VAL A 237 -6.62 -0.36 -2.69
C VAL A 237 -7.64 -1.12 -3.53
N THR A 238 -8.87 -1.19 -3.03
CA THR A 238 -9.99 -1.83 -3.75
C THR A 238 -10.92 -0.84 -4.43
N GLU A 239 -10.92 0.40 -3.95
CA GLU A 239 -11.76 1.48 -4.49
C GLU A 239 -11.19 2.84 -4.10
N ALA A 240 -11.28 3.80 -5.01
CA ALA A 240 -11.08 5.22 -4.73
C ALA A 240 -11.95 6.04 -5.69
N VAL A 241 -12.65 7.07 -5.19
CA VAL A 241 -13.35 8.03 -6.07
C VAL A 241 -12.37 8.93 -6.81
N LYS A 242 -11.17 9.12 -6.24
CA LYS A 242 -10.03 9.78 -6.87
C LYS A 242 -8.89 8.77 -7.07
N ASP A 243 -7.67 9.18 -6.74
CA ASP A 243 -6.49 8.33 -6.82
C ASP A 243 -6.50 7.21 -5.78
N GLY A 244 -5.83 6.09 -6.08
CA GLY A 244 -5.55 5.07 -5.08
C GLY A 244 -4.65 5.63 -3.97
N LEU A 245 -3.44 6.03 -4.34
CA LEU A 245 -2.48 6.72 -3.47
C LEU A 245 -2.19 8.11 -4.03
N HIS A 246 -2.41 9.14 -3.22
CA HIS A 246 -2.11 10.52 -3.57
C HIS A 246 -1.07 11.12 -2.62
N CYS A 247 -0.01 11.69 -3.19
CA CYS A 247 1.12 12.25 -2.45
C CYS A 247 1.33 13.69 -2.90
N GLY A 248 1.22 14.65 -1.97
CA GLY A 248 1.37 16.07 -2.29
C GLY A 248 2.82 16.54 -2.51
N GLN A 249 3.81 15.65 -2.35
CA GLN A 249 5.22 15.95 -2.57
C GLN A 249 5.92 14.86 -3.40
N TYR A 250 6.18 13.68 -2.82
CA TYR A 250 6.80 12.57 -3.54
C TYR A 250 6.27 11.22 -3.07
N PHE A 251 6.30 10.25 -3.98
CA PHE A 251 6.09 8.85 -3.64
C PHE A 251 7.41 8.09 -3.70
N GLN A 252 7.69 7.26 -2.70
CA GLN A 252 8.81 6.34 -2.74
C GLN A 252 8.41 4.95 -2.27
N MET A 253 8.82 3.92 -3.01
CA MET A 253 8.63 2.52 -2.62
C MET A 253 9.97 1.80 -2.59
N ASN A 254 10.36 1.33 -1.40
CA ASN A 254 11.61 0.62 -1.15
C ASN A 254 11.45 -0.91 -1.13
N GLY A 255 10.21 -1.40 -1.15
CA GLY A 255 9.85 -2.83 -1.07
C GLY A 255 8.36 -3.01 -0.81
N GLY A 256 7.99 -4.15 -0.22
CA GLY A 256 6.61 -4.52 0.02
C GLY A 256 5.79 -4.83 -1.24
N ASN A 257 4.48 -5.01 -1.06
CA ASN A 257 3.53 -5.33 -2.12
C ASN A 257 2.42 -4.29 -2.17
N LEU A 258 2.26 -3.62 -3.30
CA LEU A 258 1.20 -2.64 -3.55
C LEU A 258 0.26 -3.16 -4.63
N VAL A 259 -1.02 -3.29 -4.30
CA VAL A 259 -2.07 -3.67 -5.25
C VAL A 259 -3.08 -2.54 -5.33
N VAL A 260 -3.34 -2.00 -6.52
CA VAL A 260 -4.29 -0.91 -6.70
C VAL A 260 -5.27 -1.23 -7.82
N ALA A 261 -6.54 -1.28 -7.48
CA ALA A 261 -7.64 -1.44 -8.42
C ALA A 261 -8.87 -0.63 -7.98
N GLY A 262 -9.80 -0.39 -8.91
CA GLY A 262 -11.11 0.19 -8.62
C GLY A 262 -11.12 1.71 -8.41
N ASN A 263 -9.96 2.37 -8.42
CA ASN A 263 -9.81 3.83 -8.47
C ASN A 263 -10.44 4.45 -9.73
N LYS A 264 -10.94 5.68 -9.62
CA LYS A 264 -11.51 6.45 -10.76
C LYS A 264 -10.53 7.44 -11.37
N GLU A 265 -9.58 7.95 -10.59
CA GLU A 265 -8.42 8.70 -11.07
C GLU A 265 -7.17 7.81 -10.93
N ASP A 266 -5.97 8.33 -10.71
CA ASP A 266 -4.71 7.61 -10.91
C ASP A 266 -4.44 6.53 -9.84
N ALA A 267 -3.68 5.49 -10.17
CA ALA A 267 -3.39 4.46 -9.17
C ALA A 267 -2.41 5.01 -8.11
N VAL A 268 -1.32 5.63 -8.55
CA VAL A 268 -0.37 6.38 -7.71
C VAL A 268 -0.06 7.73 -8.36
N GLN A 269 -0.25 8.80 -7.59
CA GLN A 269 -0.02 10.18 -8.02
C GLN A 269 0.95 10.91 -7.06
N ALA A 270 1.96 11.57 -7.64
CA ALA A 270 2.88 12.47 -6.95
C ALA A 270 2.87 13.87 -7.56
N GLU A 271 2.52 14.87 -6.76
CA GLU A 271 2.32 16.26 -7.19
C GLU A 271 3.44 17.19 -6.75
N LEU A 272 3.56 18.32 -7.47
CA LEU A 272 4.38 19.43 -7.03
C LEU A 272 3.80 20.13 -5.80
N THR A 273 4.63 20.36 -4.79
CA THR A 273 4.36 21.33 -3.74
C THR A 273 4.50 22.75 -4.26
N ASN A 274 3.96 23.70 -3.50
CA ASN A 274 4.14 25.14 -3.76
C ASN A 274 5.58 25.63 -3.53
N ASN A 275 6.44 24.83 -2.91
CA ASN A 275 7.84 25.18 -2.67
C ASN A 275 8.75 24.37 -3.61
N PRO A 276 9.31 24.99 -4.67
CA PRO A 276 10.15 24.28 -5.64
C PRO A 276 11.47 23.74 -5.05
N LEU A 277 11.83 24.13 -3.82
CA LEU A 277 13.01 23.66 -3.10
C LEU A 277 12.76 22.41 -2.25
N ASP A 278 11.51 21.95 -2.15
CA ASP A 278 11.22 20.73 -1.40
C ASP A 278 11.95 19.53 -2.01
N GLU A 279 12.39 18.64 -1.12
CA GLU A 279 13.09 17.42 -1.52
C GLU A 279 12.22 16.60 -2.47
N LEU A 280 12.83 16.12 -3.57
CA LEU A 280 12.19 15.23 -4.54
C LEU A 280 10.82 15.74 -5.03
N ASN A 281 10.61 17.06 -5.03
CA ASN A 281 9.31 17.66 -5.29
C ASN A 281 8.69 17.19 -6.63
N GLY A 282 7.48 16.61 -6.56
CA GLY A 282 6.74 16.04 -7.68
C GLY A 282 7.30 14.73 -8.24
N GLN A 283 8.22 14.05 -7.56
CA GLN A 283 8.89 12.85 -8.07
C GLN A 283 8.25 11.56 -7.57
N LEU A 284 8.46 10.49 -8.34
CA LEU A 284 8.05 9.14 -7.98
C LEU A 284 9.25 8.19 -8.11
N LEU A 285 9.53 7.45 -7.04
CA LEU A 285 10.66 6.53 -6.95
C LEU A 285 10.19 5.12 -6.64
N VAL A 286 10.59 4.15 -7.46
CA VAL A 286 10.40 2.71 -7.17
C VAL A 286 11.77 2.05 -7.13
N LYS A 287 12.18 1.67 -5.92
CA LYS A 287 13.48 1.04 -5.63
C LYS A 287 13.38 -0.46 -5.42
N GLY A 288 12.18 -1.00 -5.23
CA GLY A 288 11.96 -2.43 -4.99
C GLY A 288 10.50 -2.75 -4.68
N GLY A 289 10.21 -4.04 -4.45
CA GLY A 289 8.87 -4.53 -4.13
C GLY A 289 8.08 -4.97 -5.35
N THR A 290 6.78 -5.23 -5.16
CA THR A 290 5.85 -5.63 -6.22
C THR A 290 4.74 -4.60 -6.33
N LEU A 291 4.45 -4.14 -7.55
CA LEU A 291 3.33 -3.27 -7.85
C LEU A 291 2.41 -3.98 -8.84
N ASP A 292 1.15 -4.18 -8.48
CA ASP A 292 0.11 -4.73 -9.37
C ASP A 292 -1.02 -3.70 -9.51
N LEU A 293 -1.06 -3.01 -10.65
CA LEU A 293 -1.90 -1.84 -10.86
C LEU A 293 -2.90 -2.09 -12.00
N MET A 294 -4.18 -1.89 -11.72
CA MET A 294 -5.25 -1.94 -12.72
C MET A 294 -5.79 -0.54 -13.01
N VAL A 295 -5.59 -0.08 -14.25
CA VAL A 295 -5.98 1.24 -14.73
C VAL A 295 -7.18 1.10 -15.66
N SER A 296 -8.39 1.13 -15.09
CA SER A 296 -9.64 0.91 -15.83
C SER A 296 -10.44 2.18 -16.14
N GLY A 297 -10.19 3.29 -15.44
CA GLY A 297 -10.84 4.58 -15.71
C GLY A 297 -10.34 5.24 -16.99
N ASN A 298 -11.12 6.13 -17.58
CA ASN A 298 -10.73 6.87 -18.79
C ASN A 298 -9.79 8.03 -18.44
N ASP A 299 -8.74 8.18 -19.25
CA ASP A 299 -7.66 9.14 -19.02
C ASP A 299 -7.12 9.09 -17.59
N VAL A 300 -6.76 7.88 -17.17
CA VAL A 300 -6.16 7.58 -15.87
C VAL A 300 -4.74 7.05 -16.08
N LYS A 301 -3.88 7.13 -15.06
CA LYS A 301 -2.51 6.65 -15.08
C LYS A 301 -2.26 5.63 -13.97
N GLY A 302 -1.38 4.67 -14.24
CA GLY A 302 -0.91 3.73 -13.22
C GLY A 302 0.05 4.43 -12.27
N LEU A 303 1.18 4.89 -12.81
CA LEU A 303 2.13 5.74 -12.10
C LEU A 303 2.15 7.12 -12.76
N LYS A 304 1.81 8.17 -12.02
CA LYS A 304 1.91 9.55 -12.49
C LYS A 304 2.75 10.39 -11.53
N ALA A 305 3.58 11.25 -12.13
CA ALA A 305 4.40 12.23 -11.44
C ALA A 305 4.47 13.53 -12.26
N ASP A 306 4.39 14.65 -11.57
CA ASP A 306 4.56 15.99 -12.16
C ASP A 306 6.03 16.32 -12.49
N LYS A 307 6.97 15.56 -11.93
CA LYS A 307 8.39 15.55 -12.25
C LYS A 307 8.86 14.13 -12.54
N ASN A 308 10.14 13.88 -12.33
CA ASN A 308 10.81 12.67 -12.76
C ASN A 308 10.25 11.41 -12.10
N ILE A 309 10.25 10.32 -12.87
CA ILE A 309 10.07 8.97 -12.36
C ILE A 309 11.43 8.26 -12.41
N THR A 310 11.84 7.68 -11.28
CA THR A 310 13.03 6.83 -11.20
C THR A 310 12.64 5.43 -10.76
N ILE A 311 12.96 4.43 -11.58
CA ILE A 311 12.75 3.02 -11.27
C ILE A 311 14.12 2.35 -11.22
N SER A 312 14.56 2.02 -10.02
CA SER A 312 15.87 1.40 -9.73
C SER A 312 15.73 -0.01 -9.13
N GLY A 313 14.50 -0.52 -9.05
CA GLY A 313 14.17 -1.89 -8.69
C GLY A 313 12.67 -2.15 -8.63
N GLY A 314 12.28 -3.44 -8.60
CA GLY A 314 10.90 -3.89 -8.37
C GLY A 314 10.31 -4.71 -9.53
N ASP A 315 9.23 -5.43 -9.24
CA ASP A 315 8.39 -6.12 -10.22
C ASP A 315 7.07 -5.35 -10.37
N ILE A 316 6.95 -4.60 -11.46
CA ILE A 316 5.87 -3.68 -11.74
C ILE A 316 5.01 -4.26 -12.85
N ARG A 317 3.74 -4.50 -12.57
CA ARG A 317 2.74 -4.96 -13.53
C ARG A 317 1.61 -3.96 -13.61
N ILE A 318 1.33 -3.47 -14.81
CA ILE A 318 0.27 -2.47 -15.03
C ILE A 318 -0.64 -2.93 -16.16
N LYS A 319 -1.92 -3.13 -15.84
CA LYS A 319 -2.95 -3.42 -16.83
C LYS A 319 -3.77 -2.18 -17.12
N VAL A 320 -3.63 -1.63 -18.31
CA VAL A 320 -4.29 -0.39 -18.75
C VAL A 320 -5.43 -0.73 -19.71
N THR A 321 -6.64 -0.81 -19.16
CA THR A 321 -7.85 -1.11 -19.94
C THR A 321 -8.68 0.12 -20.25
N GLY A 322 -8.48 1.21 -19.51
CA GLY A 322 -9.19 2.47 -19.71
C GLY A 322 -8.81 3.20 -21.00
N ASN A 323 -9.77 3.89 -21.62
CA ASN A 323 -9.50 4.65 -22.85
C ASN A 323 -8.70 5.92 -22.53
N GLY A 324 -7.76 6.30 -23.40
CA GLY A 324 -6.88 7.45 -23.18
C GLY A 324 -5.89 7.29 -22.02
N SER A 325 -5.91 6.15 -21.33
CA SER A 325 -5.16 5.91 -20.10
C SER A 325 -3.72 5.48 -20.36
N LYS A 326 -2.85 5.68 -19.38
CA LYS A 326 -1.40 5.45 -19.50
C LYS A 326 -0.93 4.51 -18.40
N GLY A 327 0.02 3.62 -18.68
CA GLY A 327 0.63 2.81 -17.62
C GLY A 327 1.50 3.68 -16.72
N ILE A 328 2.52 4.29 -17.33
CA ILE A 328 3.42 5.25 -16.68
C ILE A 328 3.31 6.60 -17.40
N SER A 329 3.17 7.69 -16.66
CA SER A 329 3.16 9.05 -17.20
C SER A 329 4.01 9.98 -16.35
N THR A 330 4.94 10.71 -16.96
CA THR A 330 5.73 11.73 -16.27
C THR A 330 5.81 12.99 -17.10
N ASP A 331 5.67 14.13 -16.42
CA ASP A 331 5.86 15.45 -17.04
C ASP A 331 7.36 15.84 -17.06
N GLY A 332 8.22 14.97 -16.51
CA GLY A 332 9.67 15.07 -16.52
C GLY A 332 10.34 13.88 -17.21
N HIS A 333 11.45 13.44 -16.64
CA HIS A 333 12.26 12.33 -17.16
C HIS A 333 11.83 10.99 -16.58
N LEU A 334 12.05 9.92 -17.36
CA LEU A 334 12.02 8.55 -16.85
C LEU A 334 13.44 7.97 -16.82
N PHE A 335 13.88 7.54 -15.65
CA PHE A 335 15.14 6.81 -15.46
C PHE A 335 14.86 5.39 -15.01
N VAL A 336 15.43 4.41 -15.72
CA VAL A 336 15.32 2.98 -15.38
C VAL A 336 16.70 2.37 -15.23
N ASN A 337 16.97 1.75 -14.07
CA ASN A 337 18.21 1.04 -13.76
C ASN A 337 17.94 -0.08 -12.73
N GLU A 338 18.99 -0.69 -12.20
CA GLU A 338 18.93 -1.73 -11.16
C GLU A 338 19.88 -1.42 -10.00
N ASN A 339 20.05 -0.13 -9.67
CA ASN A 339 20.98 0.30 -8.61
C ASN A 339 20.52 -0.15 -7.21
N ASP A 340 19.22 -0.37 -7.01
CA ASP A 340 18.66 -0.81 -5.73
C ASP A 340 18.27 -2.30 -5.76
N ASN A 341 17.51 -2.74 -6.77
CA ASN A 341 17.10 -4.15 -6.95
C ASN A 341 16.91 -4.48 -8.44
N PRO A 342 16.75 -5.76 -8.83
CA PRO A 342 16.34 -6.10 -10.19
C PRO A 342 15.03 -5.39 -10.58
N THR A 343 14.95 -4.94 -11.84
CA THR A 343 13.83 -4.15 -12.36
C THR A 343 13.12 -4.92 -13.46
N ASN A 344 11.85 -5.21 -13.25
CA ASN A 344 10.94 -5.76 -14.25
C ASN A 344 9.69 -4.87 -14.36
N ILE A 345 9.40 -4.38 -15.56
CA ILE A 345 8.21 -3.59 -15.86
C ILE A 345 7.44 -4.30 -16.97
N ASP A 346 6.23 -4.78 -16.68
CA ASP A 346 5.31 -5.38 -17.65
C ASP A 346 4.03 -4.55 -17.73
N ILE A 347 3.73 -4.00 -18.91
CA ILE A 347 2.55 -3.17 -19.14
C ILE A 347 1.72 -3.72 -20.30
N GLU A 348 0.43 -3.96 -20.04
CA GLU A 348 -0.56 -4.32 -21.04
C GLU A 348 -1.50 -3.12 -21.30
N ALA A 349 -1.35 -2.46 -22.45
CA ALA A 349 -2.19 -1.35 -22.88
C ALA A 349 -3.25 -1.80 -23.88
N THR A 350 -4.46 -2.03 -23.40
CA THR A 350 -5.58 -2.57 -24.21
C THR A 350 -6.69 -1.55 -24.46
N GLY A 351 -6.63 -0.37 -23.84
CA GLY A 351 -7.62 0.71 -24.01
C GLY A 351 -7.58 1.36 -25.41
N GLY A 352 -8.66 2.07 -25.75
CA GLY A 352 -8.78 2.85 -26.99
C GLY A 352 -8.49 4.35 -26.81
N PRO A 353 -8.79 5.19 -27.82
CA PRO A 353 -8.77 6.64 -27.67
C PRO A 353 -9.93 7.12 -26.79
N TYR A 354 -9.72 8.24 -26.11
CA TYR A 354 -10.71 8.96 -25.31
C TYR A 354 -10.73 10.43 -25.71
N THR A 355 -11.92 10.97 -25.98
CA THR A 355 -12.09 12.41 -26.18
C THR A 355 -12.55 13.03 -24.88
N ASP A 356 -11.74 13.94 -24.36
CA ASP A 356 -12.07 14.71 -23.17
C ASP A 356 -13.34 15.55 -23.44
N PRO A 357 -14.42 15.38 -22.66
CA PRO A 357 -15.69 16.06 -22.92
C PRO A 357 -15.59 17.57 -22.72
N THR A 358 -14.59 18.06 -21.97
CA THR A 358 -14.40 19.47 -21.68
C THR A 358 -13.44 20.11 -22.67
N THR A 359 -12.26 19.54 -22.88
CA THR A 359 -11.22 20.13 -23.74
C THR A 359 -11.33 19.72 -25.20
N GLN A 360 -12.12 18.69 -25.51
CA GLN A 360 -12.21 18.03 -26.82
C GLN A 360 -10.88 17.42 -27.30
N GLU A 361 -9.87 17.35 -26.42
CA GLU A 361 -8.60 16.71 -26.72
C GLU A 361 -8.78 15.19 -26.84
N VAL A 362 -8.23 14.61 -27.90
CA VAL A 362 -8.20 13.16 -28.08
C VAL A 362 -6.93 12.59 -27.46
N LYS A 363 -7.10 11.83 -26.39
CA LYS A 363 -6.03 11.16 -25.64
C LYS A 363 -5.99 9.68 -26.06
N LYS A 364 -4.81 9.18 -26.41
CA LYS A 364 -4.61 7.76 -26.74
C LYS A 364 -4.28 6.94 -25.50
N CYS A 365 -4.71 5.68 -25.49
CA CYS A 365 -4.19 4.72 -24.52
C CYS A 365 -2.70 4.44 -24.82
N MET A 366 -1.84 4.43 -23.80
CA MET A 366 -0.41 4.19 -23.96
C MET A 366 0.13 3.30 -22.86
N GLY A 367 1.17 2.52 -23.15
CA GLY A 367 1.96 1.89 -22.10
C GLY A 367 2.71 2.92 -21.26
N MET A 368 3.46 3.80 -21.93
CA MET A 368 4.22 4.87 -21.26
C MET A 368 4.19 6.19 -22.03
N LYS A 369 4.06 7.31 -21.32
CA LYS A 369 4.20 8.68 -21.85
C LYS A 369 5.23 9.47 -21.02
N ILE A 370 6.27 9.96 -21.66
CA ILE A 370 7.36 10.71 -21.04
C ILE A 370 7.48 12.05 -21.76
N ASP A 371 7.31 13.15 -21.04
CA ASP A 371 7.31 14.50 -21.66
C ASP A 371 8.71 15.10 -21.82
N PHE A 372 9.73 14.51 -21.20
CA PHE A 372 11.15 14.81 -21.48
C PHE A 372 11.87 13.57 -22.01
N ASN A 373 13.02 13.21 -21.41
CA ASN A 373 13.87 12.12 -21.87
C ASN A 373 13.60 10.84 -21.10
N MET A 374 13.79 9.71 -21.78
CA MET A 374 13.80 8.39 -21.18
C MET A 374 15.22 7.80 -21.27
N THR A 375 15.77 7.37 -20.14
CA THR A 375 17.05 6.66 -20.06
C THR A 375 16.88 5.31 -19.41
N VAL A 376 17.35 4.26 -20.08
CA VAL A 376 17.34 2.88 -19.59
C VAL A 376 18.78 2.38 -19.51
N GLU A 377 19.28 2.14 -18.30
CA GLU A 377 20.65 1.67 -18.06
C GLU A 377 20.71 0.16 -17.78
N ALA A 378 19.65 -0.41 -17.20
CA ALA A 378 19.50 -1.84 -16.92
C ALA A 378 18.00 -2.20 -16.77
N GLY A 379 17.71 -3.46 -16.45
CA GLY A 379 16.35 -3.97 -16.22
C GLY A 379 15.61 -4.44 -17.47
N LYS A 380 14.40 -4.95 -17.26
CA LYS A 380 13.49 -5.45 -18.29
C LYS A 380 12.24 -4.58 -18.36
N ILE A 381 11.92 -4.11 -19.56
CA ILE A 381 10.71 -3.37 -19.87
C ILE A 381 9.99 -4.11 -20.99
N LYS A 382 8.75 -4.50 -20.74
CA LYS A 382 7.85 -5.09 -21.73
C LYS A 382 6.58 -4.25 -21.78
N VAL A 383 6.23 -3.79 -22.98
CA VAL A 383 4.98 -3.05 -23.21
C VAL A 383 4.26 -3.68 -24.40
N VAL A 384 3.09 -4.24 -24.12
CA VAL A 384 2.20 -4.81 -25.13
C VAL A 384 1.01 -3.89 -25.32
N ASN A 385 0.90 -3.28 -26.50
CA ASN A 385 -0.23 -2.42 -26.84
C ASN A 385 -1.12 -3.09 -27.91
N THR A 386 -2.36 -3.43 -27.54
CA THR A 386 -3.32 -4.15 -28.42
C THR A 386 -4.62 -3.39 -28.63
N GLY A 387 -4.85 -2.31 -27.86
CA GLY A 387 -6.03 -1.48 -28.00
C GLY A 387 -6.06 -0.67 -29.31
N LYS A 388 -7.26 -0.31 -29.77
CA LYS A 388 -7.43 0.52 -30.97
C LYS A 388 -6.71 1.85 -30.80
N ASP A 389 -5.86 2.24 -31.77
CA ASP A 389 -5.06 3.46 -31.74
C ASP A 389 -4.20 3.63 -30.48
N SER A 390 -3.95 2.54 -29.74
CA SER A 390 -3.06 2.53 -28.59
C SER A 390 -1.60 2.64 -29.02
N SER A 391 -0.73 3.07 -28.12
CA SER A 391 0.72 3.17 -28.37
C SER A 391 1.50 2.43 -27.29
N GLY A 392 2.71 1.97 -27.62
CA GLY A 392 3.63 1.40 -26.64
C GLY A 392 4.21 2.51 -25.74
N ILE A 393 5.40 2.98 -26.09
CA ILE A 393 6.13 4.02 -25.38
C ILE A 393 6.21 5.27 -26.25
N LYS A 394 5.81 6.42 -25.70
CA LYS A 394 6.01 7.73 -26.31
C LYS A 394 6.92 8.59 -25.45
N VAL A 395 8.02 9.05 -26.04
CA VAL A 395 9.00 9.95 -25.42
C VAL A 395 9.04 11.23 -26.23
N ALA A 396 8.69 12.37 -25.63
CA ALA A 396 8.71 13.65 -26.33
C ALA A 396 10.15 14.10 -26.65
N GLY A 397 11.08 13.85 -25.72
CA GLY A 397 12.51 14.07 -25.89
C GLY A 397 13.25 12.85 -26.42
N THR A 398 14.49 12.68 -25.96
CA THR A 398 15.39 11.60 -26.38
C THR A 398 15.13 10.32 -25.60
N TYR A 399 15.11 9.19 -26.31
CA TYR A 399 15.21 7.86 -25.74
C TYR A 399 16.66 7.34 -25.82
N THR A 400 17.23 6.93 -24.68
CA THR A 400 18.58 6.35 -24.59
C THR A 400 18.52 5.00 -23.89
N ASN A 401 18.99 3.94 -24.52
CA ASN A 401 19.19 2.63 -23.90
C ASN A 401 20.69 2.28 -23.87
N LYS A 402 21.25 2.09 -22.67
CA LYS A 402 22.66 1.76 -22.42
C LYS A 402 22.88 0.32 -21.95
N GLY A 403 21.82 -0.46 -21.71
CA GLY A 403 21.98 -1.81 -21.16
C GLY A 403 20.71 -2.55 -20.74
N GLY A 404 19.52 -1.93 -20.82
CA GLY A 404 18.26 -2.60 -20.50
C GLY A 404 17.68 -3.41 -21.68
N GLN A 405 16.84 -4.37 -21.35
CA GLN A 405 16.03 -5.12 -22.32
C GLN A 405 14.68 -4.42 -22.47
N VAL A 406 14.42 -3.83 -23.64
CA VAL A 406 13.16 -3.12 -23.91
C VAL A 406 12.43 -3.78 -25.08
N ASP A 407 11.31 -4.43 -24.78
CA ASP A 407 10.40 -5.07 -25.72
C ASP A 407 9.10 -4.24 -25.82
N ALA A 408 9.11 -3.25 -26.70
CA ALA A 408 8.01 -2.30 -26.88
C ALA A 408 8.08 -1.61 -28.26
N SER A 409 6.93 -1.13 -28.76
CA SER A 409 6.92 -0.09 -29.79
C SER A 409 7.32 1.26 -29.17
N ILE A 410 8.23 2.01 -29.80
CA ILE A 410 8.75 3.27 -29.25
C ILE A 410 8.65 4.39 -30.31
N GLU A 411 8.00 5.49 -29.94
CA GLU A 411 8.02 6.78 -30.64
C GLU A 411 8.80 7.77 -29.78
N ALA A 412 9.97 8.20 -30.24
CA ALA A 412 10.81 9.17 -29.55
C ALA A 412 11.05 10.42 -30.42
N GLY A 413 11.10 11.58 -29.78
CA GLY A 413 11.55 12.81 -30.43
C GLY A 413 13.03 12.73 -30.83
N VAL A 414 13.39 13.49 -31.85
CA VAL A 414 14.79 13.75 -32.21
C VAL A 414 15.10 15.17 -31.73
N MET A 415 16.21 15.37 -31.01
CA MET A 415 16.67 16.72 -30.65
C MET A 415 16.66 17.60 -31.91
N LYS A 416 15.99 18.75 -31.84
CA LYS A 416 16.21 19.84 -32.80
C LYS A 416 17.44 20.62 -32.40
#